data_AF-A0A434A110-F1
#
_entry.id   AF-A0A434A110-F1
#
_cell.length_a   1.000
_cell.length_b   1.000
_cell.length_c   1.000
_cell.angle_alpha   90.00
_cell.angle_beta   90.00
_cell.angle_gamma   90.00
#
_symmetry.space_group_name_H-M   'P 1'
#
loop_
_entity.id
_entity.type
_entity.pdbx_description
1 polymer ?
#
loop_
_entity_poly.entity_id
_entity_poly.type
_entity_poly.pdbx_seq_one_letter_code
_entity_poly.pdbx_strand_id
1 'polypeptide(L)'
;MKNFYTLFLILFFVSANYAQQSSKTLVVDKAWVNESEEWSDFTYAGQIVFSTNPSAEEGSLRIGNYDFLYDFCEGKAKFANKATYSAAEFAHPRKLSVTTDKQGVVNSTYEGTLIFQSDKDYYSVIAVVTLLQKEGTMLGVKMHLKDNDRREYAFSLKPNS
;
A
#
# COMPACT_ATOMS: atom_id res chain seq x y z
N MET A 1 32.50 6.93 -38.09
CA MET A 1 31.76 7.59 -36.99
C MET A 1 30.24 7.63 -37.24
N LYS A 2 29.59 6.53 -37.68
CA LYS A 2 28.13 6.52 -37.94
C LYS A 2 27.31 5.70 -36.92
N ASN A 3 27.97 4.93 -36.04
CA ASN A 3 27.29 3.97 -35.16
C ASN A 3 27.17 4.45 -33.70
N PHE A 4 27.77 5.60 -33.33
CA PHE A 4 27.67 6.16 -31.98
C PHE A 4 26.30 6.82 -31.70
N TYR A 5 25.69 7.41 -32.73
CA TYR A 5 24.35 8.00 -32.60
C TYR A 5 23.26 6.95 -32.37
N THR A 6 23.43 5.74 -32.93
CA THR A 6 22.52 4.61 -32.72
C THR A 6 22.56 4.13 -31.27
N LEU A 7 23.74 4.09 -30.66
CA LEU A 7 23.92 3.71 -29.26
C LEU A 7 23.25 4.73 -28.32
N PHE A 8 23.40 6.02 -28.61
CA PHE A 8 22.72 7.09 -27.87
C PHE A 8 21.20 7.00 -27.99
N LEU A 9 20.65 6.72 -29.17
CA LEU A 9 19.21 6.52 -29.36
C LEU A 9 18.69 5.33 -28.56
N ILE A 10 19.39 4.19 -28.59
CA ILE A 10 18.99 2.99 -27.82
C ILE A 10 19.06 3.27 -26.32
N LEU A 11 20.11 3.92 -25.82
CA LEU A 11 20.23 4.33 -24.42
C LEU A 11 19.11 5.29 -23.99
N PHE A 12 18.68 6.19 -24.89
CA PHE A 12 17.60 7.13 -24.63
C PHE A 12 16.22 6.45 -24.60
N PHE A 13 15.98 5.46 -25.45
CA PHE A 13 14.72 4.69 -25.43
C PHE A 13 14.64 3.73 -24.23
N VAL A 14 15.77 3.16 -23.79
CA VAL A 14 15.79 2.31 -22.58
C VAL A 14 15.54 3.16 -21.34
N SER A 15 16.17 4.33 -21.20
CA SER A 15 15.97 5.22 -20.04
C SER A 15 14.57 5.86 -19.99
N ALA A 16 13.99 6.20 -21.14
CA ALA A 16 12.61 6.72 -21.20
C ALA A 16 11.57 5.69 -20.74
N ASN A 17 11.77 4.39 -21.02
CA ASN A 17 10.87 3.33 -20.56
C ASN A 17 10.96 3.10 -19.04
N TYR A 18 12.14 3.22 -18.43
CA TYR A 18 12.29 3.12 -16.97
C TYR A 18 11.66 4.32 -16.22
N ALA A 19 11.59 5.49 -16.85
CA ALA A 19 10.96 6.68 -16.26
C ALA A 19 9.42 6.66 -16.29
N GLN A 20 8.81 5.73 -17.04
CA GLN A 20 7.36 5.62 -17.22
C GLN A 20 6.73 4.45 -16.43
N GLN A 21 7.37 4.04 -15.34
CA GLN A 21 6.75 3.14 -14.36
C GLN A 21 5.73 3.95 -13.53
N SER A 22 4.59 4.27 -14.15
CA SER A 22 3.52 5.05 -13.55
C SER A 22 3.04 4.40 -12.24
N SER A 23 2.78 5.22 -11.21
CA SER A 23 2.18 4.75 -9.97
C SER A 23 0.88 4.00 -10.28
N LYS A 24 0.75 2.76 -9.80
CA LYS A 24 -0.49 1.99 -9.95
C LYS A 24 -1.42 2.32 -8.79
N THR A 25 -2.58 2.86 -9.12
CA THR A 25 -3.67 3.12 -8.16
C THR A 25 -4.70 2.02 -8.26
N LEU A 26 -4.93 1.36 -7.14
CA LEU A 26 -5.86 0.26 -6.94
C LEU A 26 -6.96 0.72 -6.01
N VAL A 27 -8.19 0.33 -6.32
CA VAL A 27 -9.35 0.66 -5.49
C VAL A 27 -9.84 -0.60 -4.81
N VAL A 28 -10.33 -0.45 -3.57
CA VAL A 28 -10.94 -1.55 -2.84
C VAL A 28 -12.27 -1.93 -3.48
N ASP A 29 -12.42 -3.22 -3.78
CA ASP A 29 -13.67 -3.83 -4.23
C ASP A 29 -14.48 -4.38 -3.05
N LYS A 30 -13.79 -5.08 -2.13
CA LYS A 30 -14.36 -5.66 -0.92
C LYS A 30 -13.40 -5.50 0.24
N ALA A 31 -13.93 -5.29 1.44
CA ALA A 31 -13.16 -5.13 2.65
C ALA A 31 -13.73 -6.00 3.76
N TRP A 32 -12.84 -6.58 4.55
CA TRP A 32 -13.18 -7.42 5.70
C TRP A 32 -12.32 -7.04 6.88
N VAL A 33 -12.91 -7.07 8.07
CA VAL A 33 -12.19 -6.90 9.34
C VAL A 33 -12.30 -8.20 10.10
N ASN A 34 -11.17 -8.67 10.62
CA ASN A 34 -11.11 -9.70 11.64
C ASN A 34 -11.05 -9.03 13.00
N GLU A 35 -11.98 -9.37 13.87
CA GLU A 35 -11.93 -8.99 15.28
C GLU A 35 -12.06 -10.26 16.12
N SER A 36 -11.01 -10.61 16.85
CA SER A 36 -11.01 -11.80 17.71
C SER A 36 -11.41 -13.09 16.97
N GLU A 37 -10.80 -13.33 15.81
CA GLU A 37 -11.00 -14.51 14.96
C GLU A 37 -12.29 -14.52 14.13
N GLU A 38 -13.19 -13.55 14.31
CA GLU A 38 -14.40 -13.41 13.51
C GLU A 38 -14.21 -12.42 12.35
N TRP A 39 -14.48 -12.87 11.13
CA TRP A 39 -14.43 -12.04 9.93
C TRP A 39 -15.81 -11.45 9.61
N SER A 40 -15.87 -10.14 9.42
CA SER A 40 -17.07 -9.43 8.97
C SER A 40 -16.74 -8.48 7.82
N ASP A 41 -17.70 -8.27 6.92
CA ASP A 41 -17.61 -7.26 5.87
C ASP A 41 -17.87 -5.86 6.44
N PHE A 42 -17.17 -4.86 5.91
CA PHE A 42 -17.39 -3.46 6.28
C PHE A 42 -17.29 -2.54 5.08
N THR A 43 -17.83 -1.33 5.23
CA THR A 43 -17.70 -0.25 4.25
C THR A 43 -17.49 1.08 4.97
N TYR A 44 -16.74 1.98 4.33
CA TYR A 44 -16.54 3.35 4.79
C TYR A 44 -17.17 4.34 3.82
N ALA A 45 -17.35 5.59 4.26
CA ALA A 45 -17.72 6.65 3.33
C ALA A 45 -16.51 6.97 2.42
N GLY A 46 -16.77 7.04 1.12
CA GLY A 46 -15.72 7.21 0.12
C GLY A 46 -14.95 5.92 -0.18
N GLN A 47 -14.16 5.97 -1.25
CA GLN A 47 -13.41 4.81 -1.73
C GLN A 47 -12.07 4.70 -0.99
N ILE A 48 -11.72 3.49 -0.56
CA ILE A 48 -10.36 3.20 -0.08
C ILE A 48 -9.49 2.95 -1.30
N VAL A 49 -8.36 3.67 -1.36
CA VAL A 49 -7.43 3.64 -2.47
C VAL A 49 -6.05 3.25 -1.98
N PHE A 50 -5.42 2.32 -2.68
CA PHE A 50 -4.04 1.90 -2.48
C PHE A 50 -3.23 2.30 -3.70
N SER A 51 -2.17 3.08 -3.51
CA SER A 51 -1.27 3.48 -4.58
C SER A 51 0.12 2.91 -4.32
N THR A 52 0.66 2.21 -5.30
CA THR A 52 2.05 1.71 -5.27
C THR A 52 2.91 2.52 -6.23
N ASN A 53 4.07 2.97 -5.77
CA ASN A 53 5.06 3.64 -6.62
C ASN A 53 6.18 2.64 -6.97
N PRO A 54 6.36 2.26 -8.24
CA PRO A 54 7.40 1.32 -8.64
C PRO A 54 8.83 1.84 -8.43
N SER A 55 9.01 3.15 -8.30
CA SER A 55 10.29 3.78 -7.98
C SER A 55 10.57 3.89 -6.48
N ALA A 56 9.60 3.53 -5.62
CA ALA A 56 9.78 3.50 -4.17
C ALA A 56 10.35 2.15 -3.69
N GLU A 57 10.72 2.08 -2.41
CA GLU A 57 11.19 0.84 -1.80
C GLU A 57 10.14 -0.27 -1.92
N GLU A 58 10.59 -1.51 -2.14
CA GLU A 58 9.70 -2.67 -2.29
C GLU A 58 8.80 -2.84 -1.05
N GLY A 59 7.49 -2.90 -1.27
CA GLY A 59 6.50 -2.99 -0.18
C GLY A 59 5.95 -1.64 0.26
N SER A 60 6.49 -0.52 -0.26
CA SER A 60 5.94 0.81 0.00
C SER A 60 4.61 1.00 -0.69
N LEU A 61 3.68 1.63 0.00
CA LEU A 61 2.34 1.90 -0.50
C LEU A 61 1.75 3.11 0.19
N ARG A 62 0.93 3.84 -0.54
CA ARG A 62 0.13 4.94 -0.02
C ARG A 62 -1.31 4.48 0.10
N ILE A 63 -1.94 4.77 1.24
CA ILE A 63 -3.33 4.46 1.51
C ILE A 63 -4.10 5.76 1.60
N GLY A 64 -5.27 5.83 0.98
CA GLY A 64 -6.16 6.98 1.07
C GLY A 64 -7.57 6.53 1.45
N ASN A 65 -8.03 6.99 2.61
CA ASN A 65 -9.43 7.08 3.04
C ASN A 65 -9.45 7.57 4.49
N TYR A 66 -10.17 8.65 4.77
CA TYR A 66 -10.18 9.28 6.10
C TYR A 66 -10.74 8.34 7.18
N ASP A 67 -11.94 7.79 6.99
CA ASP A 67 -12.64 7.01 8.01
C ASP A 67 -11.87 5.73 8.35
N PHE A 68 -11.39 5.02 7.32
CA PHE A 68 -10.56 3.83 7.48
C PHE A 68 -9.29 4.14 8.25
N LEU A 69 -8.55 5.17 7.85
CA LEU A 69 -7.27 5.48 8.47
C LEU A 69 -7.42 5.97 9.92
N TYR A 70 -8.53 6.65 10.23
CA TYR A 70 -8.89 7.03 11.58
C TYR A 70 -9.14 5.80 12.46
N ASP A 71 -9.95 4.86 11.97
CA ASP A 71 -10.28 3.63 12.71
C ASP A 71 -9.12 2.64 12.80
N PHE A 72 -8.31 2.53 11.74
CA PHE A 72 -7.09 1.73 11.73
C PHE A 72 -6.12 2.15 12.83
N CYS A 73 -6.02 3.45 13.11
CA CYS A 73 -5.21 4.01 14.20
C CYS A 73 -5.94 4.05 15.55
N GLU A 74 -7.12 3.44 15.68
CA GLU A 74 -7.95 3.42 16.89
C GLU A 74 -8.26 4.83 17.43
N GLY A 75 -8.30 5.84 16.55
CA GLY A 75 -8.46 7.25 16.92
C GLY A 75 -7.33 7.83 17.78
N LYS A 76 -6.19 7.14 17.92
CA LYS A 76 -5.06 7.56 18.77
C LYS A 76 -4.31 8.77 18.21
N ALA A 77 -4.32 8.98 16.90
CA ALA A 77 -3.65 10.14 16.32
C ALA A 77 -4.47 11.41 16.58
N LYS A 78 -3.88 12.34 17.33
CA LYS A 78 -4.47 13.66 17.60
C LYS A 78 -3.85 14.68 16.65
N PHE A 79 -4.46 14.87 15.49
CA PHE A 79 -4.09 15.95 14.58
C PHE A 79 -4.87 17.21 14.87
N ALA A 80 -4.25 18.37 14.69
CA ALA A 80 -4.95 19.65 14.72
C ALA A 80 -5.92 19.76 13.54
N ASN A 81 -5.55 19.21 12.38
CA ASN A 81 -6.41 19.11 11.22
C ASN A 81 -6.88 17.67 10.96
N LYS A 82 -8.20 17.43 10.96
CA LYS A 82 -8.75 16.11 10.61
C LYS A 82 -8.39 15.69 9.18
N ALA A 83 -8.19 16.62 8.26
CA ALA A 83 -7.78 16.29 6.89
C ALA A 83 -6.42 15.57 6.80
N THR A 84 -5.61 15.59 7.86
CA THR A 84 -4.34 14.85 7.95
C THR A 84 -4.53 13.33 7.86
N TYR A 85 -5.73 12.81 8.17
CA TYR A 85 -6.07 11.40 7.97
C TYR A 85 -6.44 11.05 6.51
N SER A 86 -6.46 12.01 5.58
CA SER A 86 -6.89 11.75 4.19
C SER A 86 -6.00 10.75 3.46
N ALA A 87 -4.72 10.66 3.82
CA ALA A 87 -3.80 9.66 3.30
C ALA A 87 -2.69 9.35 4.31
N ALA A 88 -2.13 8.15 4.19
CA ALA A 88 -0.97 7.70 4.94
C ALA A 88 0.04 7.02 4.00
N GLU A 89 1.32 7.24 4.26
CA GLU A 89 2.43 6.62 3.53
C GLU A 89 3.00 5.48 4.37
N PHE A 90 3.00 4.26 3.85
CA PHE A 90 3.71 3.14 4.47
C PHE A 90 5.15 3.13 3.96
N ALA A 91 6.06 3.56 4.82
CA ALA A 91 7.47 3.80 4.51
C ALA A 91 8.40 2.90 5.33
N HIS A 92 9.64 2.76 4.85
CA HIS A 92 10.68 1.91 5.42
C HIS A 92 10.23 0.44 5.60
N PRO A 93 9.61 -0.20 4.59
CA PRO A 93 9.14 -1.57 4.70
C PRO A 93 10.31 -2.56 4.85
N ARG A 94 10.31 -3.29 5.96
CA ARG A 94 11.17 -4.45 6.20
C ARG A 94 10.41 -5.72 5.86
N LYS A 95 10.85 -6.43 4.83
CA LYS A 95 10.29 -7.75 4.47
C LYS A 95 10.50 -8.74 5.62
N LEU A 96 9.41 -9.33 6.11
CA LEU A 96 9.39 -10.33 7.17
C LEU A 96 9.34 -11.76 6.61
N SER A 97 8.45 -11.99 5.65
CA SER A 97 8.24 -13.31 5.06
C SER A 97 7.68 -13.21 3.65
N VAL A 98 7.92 -14.26 2.86
CA VAL A 98 7.32 -14.45 1.54
C VAL A 98 6.87 -15.90 1.46
N THR A 99 5.60 -16.11 1.15
CA THR A 99 5.02 -17.44 0.97
C THR A 99 4.23 -17.48 -0.33
N THR A 100 4.24 -18.60 -1.03
CA THR A 100 3.42 -18.79 -2.23
C THR A 100 2.39 -19.87 -1.94
N ASP A 101 1.11 -19.58 -2.21
CA ASP A 101 0.03 -20.55 -2.03
C ASP A 101 -0.02 -21.57 -3.19
N LYS A 102 -0.92 -22.56 -3.06
CA LYS A 102 -1.09 -23.61 -4.08
C LYS A 102 -1.67 -23.09 -5.40
N GLN A 103 -2.23 -21.89 -5.39
CA GLN A 103 -2.89 -21.22 -6.49
C GLN A 103 -1.96 -20.22 -7.21
N GLY A 104 -0.69 -20.13 -6.75
CA GLY A 104 0.34 -19.25 -7.30
C GLY A 104 0.26 -17.81 -6.81
N VAL A 105 -0.49 -17.53 -5.74
CA VAL A 105 -0.51 -16.21 -5.09
C VAL A 105 0.68 -16.09 -4.15
N VAL A 106 1.48 -15.06 -4.38
CA VAL A 106 2.61 -14.67 -3.55
C VAL A 106 2.11 -13.72 -2.46
N ASN A 107 2.26 -14.14 -1.21
CA ASN A 107 1.97 -13.35 -0.02
C ASN A 107 3.30 -12.84 0.54
N SER A 108 3.56 -11.54 0.36
CA SER A 108 4.76 -10.88 0.87
C SER A 108 4.40 -10.00 2.05
N THR A 109 4.92 -10.31 3.23
CA THR A 109 4.65 -9.58 4.48
C THR A 109 5.80 -8.64 4.81
N TYR A 110 5.46 -7.40 5.12
CA TYR A 110 6.38 -6.32 5.48
C TYR A 110 5.97 -5.71 6.81
N GLU A 111 6.94 -5.33 7.62
CA GLU A 111 6.76 -4.47 8.78
C GLU A 111 7.33 -3.11 8.44
N GLY A 112 6.59 -2.04 8.69
CA GLY A 112 7.02 -0.70 8.33
C GLY A 112 6.29 0.36 9.12
N THR A 113 6.58 1.61 8.80
CA THR A 113 6.02 2.76 9.48
C THR A 113 4.92 3.36 8.63
N LEU A 114 3.69 3.36 9.14
CA LEU A 114 2.58 4.10 8.55
C LEU A 114 2.66 5.55 9.04
N ILE A 115 2.97 6.46 8.12
CA ILE A 115 3.23 7.87 8.39
C ILE A 115 2.04 8.71 7.91
N PHE A 116 1.54 9.54 8.81
CA PHE A 116 0.55 10.56 8.56
C PHE A 116 1.24 11.91 8.68
N GLN A 117 1.30 12.66 7.58
CA GLN A 117 2.00 13.93 7.56
C GLN A 117 1.18 14.98 6.83
N SER A 118 1.04 16.14 7.48
CA SER A 118 0.55 17.40 6.91
C SER A 118 1.46 18.52 7.43
N ASP A 119 1.42 19.71 6.82
CA ASP A 119 2.34 20.84 7.08
C ASP A 119 2.83 21.02 8.53
N LYS A 120 1.94 20.88 9.52
CA LYS A 120 2.24 21.08 10.96
C LYS A 120 2.03 19.85 11.83
N ASP A 121 1.50 18.77 11.25
CA ASP A 121 1.03 17.60 11.97
C ASP A 121 1.80 16.36 11.48
N TYR A 122 2.39 15.63 12.41
CA TYR A 122 3.07 14.37 12.14
C TYR A 122 2.64 13.31 13.15
N TYR A 123 2.32 12.13 12.65
CA TYR A 123 2.07 10.95 13.46
C TYR A 123 2.50 9.71 12.71
N SER A 124 2.99 8.72 13.43
CA SER A 124 3.40 7.46 12.82
C SER A 124 3.14 6.29 13.73
N VAL A 125 2.74 5.16 13.14
CA VAL A 125 2.55 3.89 13.83
C VAL A 125 3.24 2.77 13.08
N ILE A 126 3.62 1.71 13.77
CA ILE A 126 4.17 0.53 13.13
C ILE A 126 3.01 -0.36 12.68
N ALA A 127 2.99 -0.70 11.40
CA ALA A 127 2.00 -1.58 10.80
C ALA A 127 2.70 -2.76 10.13
N VAL A 128 1.99 -3.88 10.10
CA VAL A 128 2.38 -5.06 9.32
C VAL A 128 1.43 -5.14 8.14
N VAL A 129 1.98 -5.22 6.93
CA VAL A 129 1.21 -5.28 5.69
C VAL A 129 1.63 -6.52 4.90
N THR A 130 0.65 -7.32 4.50
CA THR A 130 0.83 -8.44 3.58
C THR A 130 0.22 -8.10 2.23
N LEU A 131 1.06 -8.11 1.20
CA LEU A 131 0.67 -7.90 -0.18
C LEU A 131 0.37 -9.25 -0.83
N LEU A 132 -0.80 -9.38 -1.45
CA LEU A 132 -1.22 -10.57 -2.17
C LEU A 132 -1.10 -10.30 -3.67
N GLN A 133 -0.16 -10.98 -4.32
CA GLN A 133 0.16 -10.76 -5.73
C GLN A 133 0.10 -12.06 -6.52
N LYS A 134 -0.40 -11.99 -7.75
CA LYS A 134 -0.35 -13.10 -8.71
C LYS A 134 0.10 -12.57 -10.06
N GLU A 135 1.15 -13.16 -10.61
CA GLU A 135 1.69 -12.80 -11.94
C GLU A 135 1.96 -11.28 -12.09
N GLY A 136 2.46 -10.63 -11.03
CA GLY A 136 2.75 -9.19 -11.03
C GLY A 136 1.52 -8.28 -10.88
N THR A 137 0.33 -8.85 -10.66
CA THR A 137 -0.91 -8.12 -10.36
C THR A 137 -1.23 -8.20 -8.87
N MET A 138 -1.50 -7.06 -8.25
CA MET A 138 -2.01 -7.00 -6.88
C MET A 138 -3.47 -7.45 -6.84
N LEU A 139 -3.74 -8.49 -6.05
CA LEU A 139 -5.08 -9.02 -5.81
C LEU A 139 -5.70 -8.47 -4.53
N GLY A 140 -4.86 -8.20 -3.53
CA GLY A 140 -5.34 -7.82 -2.22
C GLY A 140 -4.23 -7.35 -1.28
N VAL A 141 -4.66 -6.76 -0.17
CA VAL A 141 -3.79 -6.31 0.92
C VAL A 141 -4.40 -6.81 2.22
N LYS A 142 -3.56 -7.33 3.12
CA LYS A 142 -3.91 -7.48 4.52
C LYS A 142 -3.06 -6.55 5.35
N MET A 143 -3.60 -6.01 6.43
CA MET A 143 -2.84 -5.15 7.32
C MET A 143 -3.39 -5.15 8.73
N HIS A 144 -2.48 -5.02 9.69
CA HIS A 144 -2.82 -4.83 11.09
C HIS A 144 -1.78 -3.92 11.75
N LEU A 145 -2.12 -3.34 12.90
CA LEU A 145 -1.14 -2.63 13.70
C LEU A 145 -0.19 -3.63 14.36
N LYS A 146 1.08 -3.26 14.50
CA LYS A 146 2.05 -4.14 15.17
C LYS A 146 1.65 -4.45 16.61
N ASP A 147 1.08 -3.46 17.29
CA ASP A 147 0.68 -3.55 18.69
C ASP A 147 -0.74 -4.13 18.88
N ASN A 148 -1.46 -4.40 17.79
CA ASN A 148 -2.79 -5.01 17.83
C ASN A 148 -2.95 -6.02 16.66
N ASP A 149 -2.54 -7.26 16.92
CA ASP A 149 -2.66 -8.39 16.00
C ASP A 149 -4.05 -9.03 15.99
N ARG A 150 -4.89 -8.70 16.98
CA ARG A 150 -6.28 -9.20 17.09
C ARG A 150 -7.25 -8.53 16.13
N ARG A 151 -6.84 -7.39 15.55
CA ARG A 151 -7.61 -6.63 14.57
C ARG A 151 -6.87 -6.59 13.25
N GLU A 152 -7.27 -7.46 12.33
CA GLU A 152 -6.69 -7.55 10.98
C GLU A 152 -7.68 -7.04 9.94
N TYR A 153 -7.21 -6.22 9.01
CA TYR A 153 -7.98 -5.77 7.86
C TYR A 153 -7.53 -6.53 6.61
N ALA A 154 -8.48 -6.94 5.79
CA ALA A 154 -8.23 -7.55 4.50
C ALA A 154 -9.01 -6.83 3.40
N PHE A 155 -8.37 -6.64 2.26
CA PHE A 155 -8.92 -5.91 1.13
C PHE A 155 -8.74 -6.70 -0.15
N SER A 156 -9.80 -6.81 -0.94
CA SER A 156 -9.73 -7.19 -2.35
C SER A 156 -9.60 -5.94 -3.20
N LEU A 157 -8.65 -5.95 -4.14
CA LEU A 157 -8.31 -4.79 -4.95
C LEU A 157 -8.65 -5.00 -6.42
N LYS A 158 -9.04 -3.93 -7.08
CA LYS A 158 -9.18 -3.86 -8.55
C LYS A 158 -8.49 -2.62 -9.11
N PRO A 159 -8.00 -2.65 -10.36
CA PRO A 159 -7.46 -1.46 -11.02
C PRO A 159 -8.49 -0.33 -11.06
N ASN A 160 -8.04 0.91 -10.82
CA ASN A 160 -8.86 2.08 -11.12
C ASN A 160 -9.01 2.17 -12.66
N SER A 161 -10.24 2.12 -13.17
CA SER A 161 -10.55 2.08 -14.61
C SER A 161 -10.35 3.42 -15.29
#